data_AF-A0A8T3BR22-F1
#
_entry.id   AF-A0A8T3BR22-F1
#
_cell.length_a   1.000
_cell.length_b   1.000
_cell.length_c   1.000
_cell.angle_alpha   90.00
_cell.angle_beta   90.00
_cell.angle_gamma   90.00
#
_symmetry.space_group_name_H-M   'P 1'
#
loop_
_entity.id
_entity.type
_entity.pdbx_description
1 polymer ?
#
loop_
_entity_poly.entity_id
_entity_poly.type
_entity_poly.pdbx_seq_one_letter_code
_entity_poly.pdbx_strand_id
1 'polypeptide(L)'
;MDQQVAIAHGADPAAFEALISQLMSSGNELRSQAEVIFNLCRERHPDALGLKLAQVLHSSQSLEIRAMAAVLLRKQVTSSSGGESEESSSYIWSQLTPATQSSIKSLLLSAVQ
;
A
#
# COMPACT_ATOMS: atom_id res chain seq x y z
N MET A 1 -18.86 -9.93 -1.01
CA MET A 1 -18.04 -8.87 -0.37
C MET A 1 -16.81 -9.43 0.33
N ASP A 2 -16.69 -10.76 0.49
CA ASP A 2 -15.63 -11.40 1.29
C ASP A 2 -14.27 -11.54 0.60
N GLN A 3 -14.24 -11.58 -0.74
CA GLN A 3 -12.99 -11.79 -1.49
C GLN A 3 -12.05 -10.58 -1.47
N GLN A 4 -12.58 -9.37 -1.27
CA GLN A 4 -11.80 -8.13 -1.21
C GLN A 4 -11.09 -7.97 0.15
N VAL A 5 -11.66 -8.52 1.21
CA VAL A 5 -11.08 -8.51 2.58
C VAL A 5 -9.94 -9.53 2.71
N ALA A 6 -10.00 -10.64 1.96
CA ALA A 6 -8.96 -11.66 1.93
C ALA A 6 -7.61 -11.17 1.35
N ILE A 7 -7.65 -10.20 0.44
CA ILE A 7 -6.45 -9.59 -0.18
C ILE A 7 -5.63 -8.83 0.87
N ALA A 8 -6.28 -8.07 1.76
CA ALA A 8 -5.62 -7.38 2.87
C ALA A 8 -5.14 -8.33 3.98
N HIS A 9 -5.91 -9.40 4.24
CA HIS A 9 -5.56 -10.40 5.26
C HIS A 9 -4.38 -11.31 4.88
N GLY A 10 -3.85 -11.18 3.66
CA GLY A 10 -2.54 -11.73 3.32
C GLY A 10 -2.50 -13.23 3.06
N ALA A 11 -3.62 -13.85 2.69
CA ALA A 11 -3.66 -15.27 2.33
C ALA A 11 -2.85 -15.58 1.06
N ASP A 12 -2.68 -14.61 0.16
CA ASP A 12 -1.92 -14.79 -1.08
C ASP A 12 -1.11 -13.53 -1.47
N PRO A 13 0.24 -13.60 -1.49
CA PRO A 13 1.10 -12.53 -2.02
C PRO A 13 0.76 -12.13 -3.46
N ALA A 14 0.36 -13.10 -4.30
CA ALA A 14 0.04 -12.83 -5.71
C ALA A 14 -1.23 -11.98 -5.86
N ALA A 15 -2.19 -12.13 -4.95
CA ALA A 15 -3.42 -11.33 -4.97
C ALA A 15 -3.16 -9.84 -4.70
N PHE A 16 -2.20 -9.51 -3.83
CA PHE A 16 -1.84 -8.12 -3.57
C PHE A 16 -1.01 -7.52 -4.71
N GLU A 17 -0.13 -8.30 -5.34
CA GLU A 17 0.55 -7.89 -6.57
C GLU A 17 -0.43 -7.64 -7.73
N ALA A 18 -1.46 -8.47 -7.86
CA ALA A 18 -2.54 -8.27 -8.83
C ALA A 18 -3.33 -6.97 -8.56
N LEU A 19 -3.60 -6.64 -7.30
CA LEU A 19 -4.22 -5.36 -6.93
C LEU A 19 -3.35 -4.17 -7.36
N ILE A 20 -2.04 -4.23 -7.11
CA ILE A 20 -1.09 -3.19 -7.55
C ILE A 20 -1.08 -3.08 -9.08
N SER A 21 -1.07 -4.21 -9.79
CA SER A 21 -1.14 -4.22 -11.25
C SER A 21 -2.45 -3.59 -11.77
N GLN A 22 -3.58 -3.81 -11.11
CA GLN A 22 -4.86 -3.18 -11.48
C GLN A 22 -4.86 -1.66 -11.23
N LEU A 23 -4.22 -1.19 -10.16
CA LEU A 23 -4.02 0.25 -9.92
C LEU A 23 -3.19 0.92 -11.03
N MET A 24 -2.34 0.15 -11.71
CA MET A 24 -1.52 0.59 -12.85
C MET A 24 -2.23 0.45 -14.21
N SER A 25 -3.42 -0.15 -14.24
CA SER A 25 -4.14 -0.41 -15.49
C SER A 25 -4.56 0.88 -16.19
N SER A 26 -4.49 0.90 -17.53
CA SER A 26 -5.07 1.96 -18.36
C SER A 26 -6.60 1.94 -18.40
N GLY A 27 -7.23 0.84 -18.00
CA GLY A 27 -8.67 0.70 -17.89
C GLY A 27 -9.22 1.44 -16.67
N ASN A 28 -10.03 2.48 -16.90
CA ASN A 28 -10.52 3.33 -15.82
C ASN A 28 -11.41 2.59 -14.80
N GLU A 29 -12.21 1.61 -15.25
CA GLU A 29 -13.08 0.81 -14.39
C GLU A 29 -12.30 -0.11 -13.45
N LEU A 30 -11.29 -0.83 -13.99
CA LEU A 30 -10.42 -1.71 -13.21
C LEU A 30 -9.60 -0.91 -12.19
N ARG A 31 -9.03 0.23 -12.61
CA ARG A 31 -8.29 1.13 -11.73
C ARG A 31 -9.20 1.67 -10.62
N SER A 32 -10.39 2.13 -10.95
CA SER A 32 -11.37 2.63 -9.97
C SER A 32 -11.77 1.57 -8.94
N GLN A 33 -12.04 0.33 -9.40
CA GLN A 33 -12.36 -0.78 -8.50
C GLN A 33 -11.17 -1.11 -7.57
N ALA A 34 -9.95 -1.12 -8.10
CA ALA A 34 -8.75 -1.35 -7.30
C ALA A 34 -8.51 -0.23 -6.28
N GLU A 35 -8.78 1.03 -6.64
CA GLU A 35 -8.70 2.18 -5.73
C GLU A 35 -9.69 2.05 -4.57
N VAL A 36 -10.93 1.63 -4.84
CA VAL A 36 -11.94 1.38 -3.78
C VAL A 36 -11.46 0.32 -2.81
N ILE A 37 -10.93 -0.81 -3.32
CA ILE A 37 -10.40 -1.89 -2.48
C ILE A 37 -9.22 -1.37 -1.65
N PHE A 38 -8.28 -0.66 -2.28
CA PHE A 38 -7.11 -0.09 -1.62
C PHE A 38 -7.51 0.87 -0.49
N ASN A 39 -8.46 1.77 -0.75
CA ASN A 39 -8.96 2.72 0.25
C ASN A 39 -9.68 2.02 1.41
N LEU A 40 -10.47 0.97 1.12
CA LEU A 40 -11.12 0.17 2.16
C LEU A 40 -10.08 -0.53 3.08
N CYS A 41 -9.02 -1.07 2.48
CA CYS A 41 -7.93 -1.70 3.22
C CYS A 41 -7.19 -0.66 4.09
N ARG A 42 -6.98 0.53 3.55
CA ARG A 42 -6.35 1.66 4.26
C ARG A 42 -7.13 2.06 5.51
N GLU A 43 -8.46 2.08 5.43
CA GLU A 43 -9.34 2.49 6.53
C GLU A 43 -9.54 1.39 7.58
N ARG A 44 -9.69 0.13 7.14
CA ARG A 44 -10.01 -0.98 8.05
C ARG A 44 -8.78 -1.66 8.65
N HIS A 45 -7.69 -1.76 7.89
CA HIS A 45 -6.51 -2.53 8.24
C HIS A 45 -5.21 -1.80 7.83
N PRO A 46 -4.95 -0.59 8.36
CA PRO A 46 -3.80 0.23 7.98
C PRO A 46 -2.47 -0.49 8.21
N ASP A 47 -2.34 -1.23 9.32
CA ASP A 47 -1.15 -2.01 9.63
C ASP A 47 -0.85 -3.09 8.58
N ALA A 48 -1.87 -3.87 8.20
CA ALA A 48 -1.72 -4.93 7.21
C ALA A 48 -1.34 -4.35 5.84
N LEU A 49 -1.99 -3.24 5.45
CA LEU A 49 -1.68 -2.54 4.19
C LEU A 49 -0.22 -2.05 4.16
N GLY A 50 0.23 -1.38 5.22
CA GLY A 50 1.60 -0.86 5.32
C GLY A 50 2.65 -1.96 5.25
N LEU A 51 2.46 -3.05 5.99
CA LEU A 51 3.37 -4.20 5.96
C LEU A 51 3.37 -4.90 4.61
N LYS A 52 2.21 -5.07 3.96
CA LYS A 52 2.14 -5.72 2.65
C LYS A 52 2.84 -4.92 1.56
N LEU A 53 2.67 -3.60 1.54
CA LEU A 53 3.41 -2.72 0.63
C LEU A 53 4.92 -2.84 0.84
N ALA A 54 5.37 -2.83 2.10
CA ALA A 54 6.79 -3.01 2.42
C ALA A 54 7.31 -4.40 2.04
N GLN A 55 6.51 -5.46 2.19
CA GLN A 55 6.89 -6.81 1.76
C GLN A 55 7.03 -6.91 0.24
N VAL A 56 6.05 -6.43 -0.52
CA VAL A 56 6.09 -6.47 -1.99
C VAL A 56 7.26 -5.68 -2.56
N LEU A 57 7.61 -4.55 -1.93
CA LEU A 57 8.80 -3.78 -2.29
C LEU A 57 10.08 -4.63 -2.28
N HIS A 58 10.16 -5.64 -1.42
CA HIS A 58 11.31 -6.54 -1.28
C HIS A 58 11.17 -7.84 -2.06
N SER A 59 10.00 -8.48 -2.00
CA SER A 59 9.83 -9.86 -2.47
C SER A 59 9.40 -9.97 -3.94
N SER A 60 8.83 -8.91 -4.51
CA SER A 60 8.27 -9.01 -5.87
C SER A 60 9.38 -9.10 -6.93
N GLN A 61 9.19 -9.99 -7.89
CA GLN A 61 10.08 -10.16 -9.04
C GLN A 61 9.90 -9.05 -10.08
N SER A 62 8.74 -8.39 -10.11
CA SER A 62 8.44 -7.32 -11.06
C SER A 62 8.94 -5.96 -10.56
N LEU A 63 9.85 -5.34 -11.32
CA LEU A 63 10.38 -4.02 -11.00
C LEU A 63 9.27 -2.95 -10.99
N GLU A 64 8.30 -3.06 -11.89
CA GLU A 64 7.17 -2.14 -11.99
C GLU A 64 6.28 -2.20 -10.75
N ILE A 65 5.98 -3.42 -10.27
CA ILE A 65 5.19 -3.62 -9.06
C ILE A 65 5.95 -3.11 -7.83
N ARG A 66 7.27 -3.37 -7.73
CA ARG A 66 8.10 -2.82 -6.65
C ARG A 66 8.10 -1.29 -6.65
N ALA A 67 8.26 -0.67 -7.83
CA ALA A 67 8.26 0.79 -7.96
C ALA A 67 6.92 1.38 -7.54
N MET A 68 5.80 0.79 -7.97
CA MET A 68 4.47 1.23 -7.56
C MET A 68 4.22 1.02 -6.06
N ALA A 69 4.66 -0.11 -5.50
CA ALA A 69 4.58 -0.37 -4.06
C ALA A 69 5.35 0.69 -3.26
N ALA A 70 6.54 1.10 -3.72
CA ALA A 70 7.32 2.18 -3.09
C ALA A 70 6.56 3.52 -3.11
N VAL A 71 5.95 3.88 -4.24
CA VAL A 71 5.17 5.12 -4.39
C VAL A 71 3.95 5.10 -3.48
N LEU A 72 3.19 4.01 -3.47
CA LEU A 72 2.01 3.85 -2.61
C LEU A 72 2.39 3.89 -1.13
N LEU A 73 3.46 3.19 -0.74
CA LEU A 73 3.96 3.18 0.64
C LEU A 73 4.37 4.58 1.07
N ARG A 74 5.13 5.32 0.24
CA ARG A 74 5.51 6.71 0.53
C ARG A 74 4.26 7.56 0.78
N LYS A 75 3.26 7.50 -0.10
CA LYS A 75 2.00 8.25 0.07
C LYS A 75 1.26 7.89 1.37
N GLN A 76 1.40 6.65 1.84
CA GLN A 76 0.79 6.19 3.09
C GLN A 76 1.56 6.61 4.34
N VAL A 77 2.88 6.77 4.27
CA VAL A 77 3.72 7.02 5.46
C VAL A 77 4.24 8.46 5.59
N THR A 78 4.18 9.25 4.51
CA THR A 78 4.60 10.66 4.52
C THR A 78 3.41 11.58 4.27
N SER A 79 3.23 12.58 5.13
CA SER A 79 2.34 13.70 4.86
C SER A 79 2.93 14.55 3.73
N SER A 80 2.41 14.44 2.51
CA SER A 80 2.68 15.44 1.45
C SER A 80 1.89 16.73 1.72
N SER A 81 1.97 17.31 2.92
CA SER A 81 1.44 18.65 3.19
C SER A 81 2.57 19.66 2.96
N GLY A 82 2.85 19.91 1.69
CA GLY A 82 3.74 20.97 1.22
C GLY A 82 3.11 21.60 -0.03
N GLY A 83 1.86 22.04 0.10
CA GLY A 83 1.07 22.60 -0.98
C GLY A 83 -0.35 22.84 -0.51
N GLU A 84 -0.77 24.09 -0.57
CA GLU A 84 -2.02 24.67 -0.06
C GLU A 84 -3.20 24.14 -0.88
N SER A 85 -3.67 22.93 -0.58
CA SER A 85 -4.97 22.44 -1.02
C SER A 85 -5.44 21.39 -0.01
N GLU A 86 -6.31 21.86 0.88
CA GLU A 86 -7.06 21.06 1.83
C GLU A 86 -7.95 20.07 1.08
N GLU A 87 -7.47 18.86 0.84
CA GLU A 87 -8.33 17.67 0.70
C GLU A 87 -7.50 16.41 1.01
N SER A 88 -7.35 16.17 2.31
CA SER A 88 -7.34 14.83 2.91
C SER A 88 -6.38 13.79 2.32
N SER A 89 -5.08 14.08 2.24
CA SER A 89 -4.08 13.00 2.25
C SER A 89 -3.91 12.50 3.69
N SER A 90 -4.91 11.78 4.19
CA SER A 90 -4.85 11.04 5.46
C SER A 90 -3.83 9.90 5.33
N TYR A 91 -2.56 10.23 5.50
CA TYR A 91 -1.48 9.26 5.61
C TYR A 91 -1.74 8.40 6.86
N ILE A 92 -1.52 7.09 6.74
CA ILE A 92 -1.86 6.12 7.80
C ILE A 92 -0.80 6.02 8.89
N TRP A 93 0.37 6.64 8.74
CA TRP A 93 1.50 6.50 9.66
C TRP A 93 1.13 6.68 11.15
N SER A 94 0.33 7.70 11.46
CA SER A 94 -0.11 7.99 12.83
C SER A 94 -1.09 6.96 13.39
N GLN A 95 -1.74 6.18 12.52
CA GLN A 95 -2.70 5.14 12.87
C GLN A 95 -2.03 3.76 13.01
N LEU A 96 -0.77 3.63 12.58
CA LEU A 96 -0.04 2.37 12.65
C LEU A 96 0.40 2.05 14.07
N THR A 97 0.42 0.77 14.42
CA THR A 97 0.99 0.33 15.70
C THR A 97 2.52 0.57 15.73
N PRO A 98 3.12 0.82 16.91
CA PRO A 98 4.58 1.04 17.02
C PRO A 98 5.42 -0.12 16.48
N ALA A 99 4.91 -1.35 16.63
CA ALA A 99 5.54 -2.55 16.06
C ALA A 99 5.56 -2.51 14.53
N THR A 100 4.43 -2.17 13.91
CA THR A 100 4.33 -2.02 12.45
C THR A 100 5.21 -0.90 11.92
N GLN A 101 5.24 0.25 12.59
CA GLN A 101 6.13 1.35 12.23
C GLN A 101 7.61 0.93 12.25
N SER A 102 8.02 0.18 13.28
CA SER A 102 9.39 -0.31 13.40
C SER A 102 9.74 -1.31 12.30
N SER A 103 8.83 -2.24 12.00
CA SER A 103 8.99 -3.21 10.91
C SER A 103 9.11 -2.53 9.55
N ILE A 104 8.27 -1.53 9.25
CA ILE A 104 8.34 -0.77 8.00
C ILE A 104 9.67 -0.02 7.90
N LYS A 105 10.14 0.62 8.99
CA LYS A 105 11.46 1.28 9.00
C LYS A 105 12.59 0.31 8.72
N SER A 106 12.61 -0.85 9.38
CA SER A 106 13.63 -1.88 9.18
C SER A 106 13.64 -2.39 7.74
N LEU A 107 12.46 -2.65 7.17
CA LEU A 107 12.32 -3.06 5.77
C LEU A 107 12.78 -1.94 4.81
N LEU A 108 12.39 -0.68 5.04
CA LEU A 108 12.85 0.42 4.19
C LEU A 108 14.37 0.60 4.25
N LEU A 109 14.98 0.44 5.42
CA LEU A 109 16.43 0.52 5.58
C LEU A 109 17.13 -0.63 4.83
N SER A 110 16.61 -1.85 4.92
CA SER A 110 17.17 -3.00 4.20
C SER A 110 17.00 -2.90 2.67
N ALA A 111 16.11 -2.03 2.17
CA ALA A 111 15.94 -1.82 0.72
C ALA A 111 17.02 -0.92 0.12
N VAL A 112 17.73 -0.16 0.96
CA VAL A 112 18.73 0.84 0.55
C VAL A 112 20.17 0.37 0.83
N GLN A 113 20.35 -0.61 1.72
CA GLN A 113 21.64 -1.22 2.06
C GLN A 113 22.06 -2.28 1.06
#